data_AF-A0A3P8UUF3-F1
#
_entry.id   AF-A0A3P8UUF3-F1
#
_cell.length_a   1.000
_cell.length_b   1.000
_cell.length_c   1.000
_cell.angle_alpha   90.00
_cell.angle_beta   90.00
_cell.angle_gamma   90.00
#
_symmetry.space_group_name_H-M   'P 1'
#
loop_
_entity.id
_entity.type
_entity.pdbx_description
1 polymer ?
#
loop_
_entity_poly.entity_id
_entity_poly.type
_entity_poly.pdbx_seq_one_letter_code
_entity_poly.pdbx_strand_id
1 'polypeptide(L)'
;MDKQSSVVFRNVGQVYFPQTKVECHYTLTSDHKWSSSDWIGIFQLGWSSVKQYHTYTWAHVPEGYADGVSVNCCALFPGTALTH
;
A
#
# COMPACT_ATOMS: atom_id res chain seq x y z
N MET A 1 13.65 21.20 6.51
CA MET A 1 12.38 20.60 6.96
C MET A 1 12.20 19.34 6.14
N ASP A 2 12.40 18.18 6.74
CA ASP A 2 12.34 16.91 6.03
C ASP A 2 10.93 16.69 5.49
N LYS A 3 10.82 16.35 4.20
CA LYS A 3 9.53 16.08 3.57
C LYS A 3 8.99 14.79 4.17
N GLN A 4 7.93 14.90 4.98
CA GLN A 4 7.26 13.75 5.55
C GLN A 4 6.61 12.92 4.44
N SER A 5 6.77 11.59 4.50
CA SER A 5 6.13 10.68 3.55
C SER A 5 4.61 10.73 3.72
N SER A 6 3.88 10.95 2.63
CA SER A 6 2.41 11.05 2.68
C SER A 6 1.73 9.71 3.02
N VAL A 7 2.43 8.60 2.78
CA VAL A 7 2.00 7.23 3.07
C VAL A 7 3.11 6.49 3.80
N VAL A 8 2.76 5.73 4.84
CA VAL A 8 3.70 4.93 5.63
C VAL A 8 3.20 3.50 5.75
N PHE A 9 3.93 2.53 5.18
CA PHE A 9 3.63 1.11 5.38
C PHE A 9 3.95 0.69 6.82
N ARG A 10 3.05 -0.09 7.42
CA ARG A 10 3.12 -0.52 8.82
C ARG A 10 3.20 -2.03 8.88
N ASN A 11 3.88 -2.54 9.91
CA ASN A 11 3.95 -3.98 10.20
C ASN A 11 4.39 -4.84 9.00
N VAL A 12 5.31 -4.31 8.17
CA VAL A 12 5.81 -5.03 7.00
C VAL A 12 6.70 -6.18 7.48
N GLY A 13 6.25 -7.42 7.27
CA GLY A 13 7.03 -8.61 7.54
C GLY A 13 8.26 -8.70 6.63
N GLN A 14 9.33 -9.31 7.13
CA GLN A 14 10.53 -9.60 6.34
C GLN A 14 10.29 -10.73 5.32
N VAL A 15 9.39 -11.65 5.62
CA VAL A 15 9.03 -12.80 4.80
C VAL A 15 7.52 -13.02 4.89
N TYR A 16 6.89 -13.36 3.77
CA TYR A 16 5.50 -13.79 3.69
C TYR A 16 5.44 -15.21 3.14
N PHE A 17 4.49 -16.02 3.63
CA PHE A 17 4.34 -17.39 3.15
C PHE A 17 3.79 -17.40 1.71
N PRO A 18 4.36 -18.23 0.81
CA PRO A 18 3.83 -18.38 -0.54
C PRO A 18 2.35 -18.78 -0.53
N GLN A 19 1.59 -18.31 -1.52
CA GLN A 19 0.18 -18.64 -1.71
C GLN A 19 -0.75 -18.25 -0.55
N THR A 20 -0.26 -17.48 0.42
CA THR A 20 -1.08 -16.93 1.50
C THR A 20 -1.53 -15.51 1.19
N LYS A 21 -2.74 -15.17 1.65
CA LYS A 21 -3.25 -13.80 1.58
C LYS A 21 -2.32 -12.89 2.38
N VAL A 22 -1.92 -11.76 1.80
CA VAL A 22 -1.13 -10.73 2.49
C VAL A 22 -2.01 -9.52 2.79
N GLU A 23 -2.01 -9.12 4.05
CA GLU A 23 -2.64 -7.88 4.51
C GLU A 23 -1.57 -6.80 4.58
N CYS A 24 -1.67 -5.82 3.70
CA CYS A 24 -0.79 -4.67 3.64
C CYS A 24 -1.39 -3.54 4.47
N HIS A 25 -0.79 -3.28 5.62
CA HIS A 25 -1.22 -2.21 6.52
C HIS A 25 -0.44 -0.95 6.22
N TYR A 26 -1.13 0.19 6.14
CA TYR A 26 -0.49 1.48 5.88
C TYR A 26 -1.24 2.62 6.57
N THR A 27 -0.54 3.71 6.84
CA THR A 27 -1.12 4.96 7.33
C THR A 27 -1.07 5.98 6.20
N LEU A 28 -2.21 6.53 5.82
CA LEU A 28 -2.27 7.78 5.06
C LEU A 28 -2.11 8.92 6.07
N THR A 29 -1.12 9.79 5.85
CA THR A 29 -0.91 10.95 6.72
C THR A 29 -1.87 12.09 6.38
N SER A 30 -1.95 13.10 7.23
CA SER A 30 -2.76 14.30 7.02
C SER A 30 -2.49 15.02 5.70
N ASP A 31 -1.29 14.84 5.14
CA ASP A 31 -0.85 15.50 3.92
C ASP A 31 -1.27 14.74 2.65
N HIS A 32 -1.73 13.48 2.79
CA HIS A 32 -2.22 12.70 1.66
C HIS A 32 -3.69 12.98 1.41
N LYS A 33 -4.02 13.25 0.15
CA LYS A 33 -5.40 13.30 -0.32
C LYS A 33 -5.73 11.99 -0.99
N TRP A 34 -6.65 11.23 -0.41
CA TRP A 34 -7.09 9.98 -1.01
C TRP A 34 -7.78 10.23 -2.36
N SER A 35 -7.53 9.35 -3.33
CA SER A 35 -8.24 9.30 -4.61
C SER A 35 -8.74 7.89 -4.89
N SER A 36 -9.87 7.77 -5.59
CA SER A 36 -10.37 6.48 -6.08
C SER A 36 -9.46 5.82 -7.11
N SER A 37 -8.48 6.56 -7.64
CA SER A 37 -7.42 6.06 -8.52
C SER A 37 -6.17 5.59 -7.77
N ASP A 38 -6.14 5.67 -6.44
CA ASP A 38 -4.99 5.25 -5.65
C ASP A 38 -4.90 3.72 -5.61
N TRP A 39 -3.69 3.19 -5.70
CA TRP A 39 -3.42 1.76 -5.67
C TRP A 39 -2.11 1.46 -4.94
N ILE A 40 -2.04 0.26 -4.36
CA ILE A 40 -0.84 -0.26 -3.71
C ILE A 40 -0.20 -1.29 -4.64
N GLY A 41 1.06 -1.05 -5.01
CA GLY A 41 1.84 -1.93 -5.86
C GLY A 41 2.89 -2.72 -5.07
N ILE A 42 3.11 -3.96 -5.47
CA ILE A 42 4.27 -4.75 -5.05
C ILE A 42 5.26 -4.73 -6.20
N PHE A 43 6.50 -4.35 -5.91
CA PHE A 43 7.55 -4.20 -6.89
C PHE A 43 8.73 -5.12 -6.56
N GLN A 44 9.37 -5.66 -7.59
CA GLN A 44 10.67 -6.30 -7.42
C GLN A 44 11.73 -5.24 -7.13
N LEU A 45 12.72 -5.56 -6.29
CA LEU A 45 13.84 -4.66 -6.02
C LEU A 45 14.55 -4.29 -7.33
N GLY A 46 14.96 -3.02 -7.45
CA GLY A 46 15.59 -2.50 -8.67
C GLY A 46 14.61 -2.00 -9.74
N TRP A 47 13.32 -1.91 -9.44
CA TRP A 47 12.35 -1.22 -10.30
C TRP A 47 12.77 0.24 -10.52
N SER A 48 12.52 0.75 -11.72
CA SER A 48 12.80 2.14 -12.13
C SER A 48 11.56 2.88 -12.64
N SER A 49 10.47 2.14 -12.89
CA SER A 49 9.19 2.69 -13.33
C SER A 49 8.03 2.06 -12.59
N VAL A 50 7.00 2.87 -12.35
CA VAL A 50 5.71 2.45 -11.78
C VAL A 50 5.04 1.36 -12.64
N LYS A 51 5.37 1.27 -13.94
CA LYS A 51 4.85 0.23 -14.83
C LYS A 51 5.43 -1.17 -14.56
N GLN A 52 6.48 -1.28 -13.74
CA GLN A 52 7.15 -2.54 -13.40
C GLN A 52 6.61 -3.17 -12.11
N TYR A 53 5.35 -2.90 -11.77
CA TYR A 53 4.70 -3.60 -10.66
C TYR A 53 4.63 -5.10 -10.96
N HIS A 54 4.91 -5.94 -9.97
CA HIS A 54 4.67 -7.38 -10.03
C HIS A 54 3.17 -7.67 -9.92
N THR A 55 2.52 -7.01 -8.96
CA THR A 55 1.07 -7.04 -8.79
C THR A 55 0.60 -5.75 -8.12
N TYR A 56 -0.70 -5.49 -8.15
CA TYR A 56 -1.31 -4.35 -7.49
C TYR A 56 -2.70 -4.67 -6.96
N THR A 57 -3.17 -3.84 -6.04
CA THR A 57 -4.56 -3.79 -5.60
C THR A 57 -5.00 -2.34 -5.41
N TRP A 58 -6.28 -2.06 -5.61
CA TRP A 58 -6.82 -0.72 -5.42
C TRP A 58 -6.84 -0.35 -3.93
N ALA A 59 -6.51 0.89 -3.62
CA ALA A 59 -6.66 1.43 -2.27
C ALA A 59 -8.14 1.72 -2.03
N HIS A 60 -8.79 0.93 -1.18
CA HIS A 60 -10.17 1.20 -0.80
C HIS A 60 -10.29 2.51 -0.03
N VAL A 61 -11.49 3.11 -0.07
CA VAL A 61 -11.79 4.31 0.72
C VAL A 61 -11.51 4.04 2.20
N PRO A 62 -10.67 4.85 2.86
CA PRO A 62 -10.42 4.68 4.28
C PRO A 62 -11.68 4.97 5.09
N GLU A 63 -12.04 4.08 6.00
CA GLU A 63 -13.15 4.30 6.91
C GLU A 63 -12.86 5.52 7.79
N GLY A 64 -13.78 6.49 7.83
CA GLY A 64 -13.58 7.73 8.57
C GLY A 64 -12.60 8.72 7.94
N TYR A 65 -12.29 8.59 6.64
CA TYR A 65 -11.47 9.58 5.94
C TYR A 65 -12.08 10.98 6.00
N ALA A 66 -11.27 11.93 6.47
CA ALA A 66 -11.51 13.36 6.38
C ALA A 66 -10.19 14.06 6.02
N ASP A 67 -10.28 15.11 5.20
CA ASP A 67 -9.09 15.88 4.79
C ASP A 67 -8.33 16.39 6.03
N GLY A 68 -7.00 16.21 6.03
CA GLY A 68 -6.13 16.64 7.13
C GLY A 68 -6.03 15.66 8.30
N VAL A 69 -6.67 14.49 8.23
CA VAL A 69 -6.59 13.45 9.27
C VAL A 69 -5.68 12.30 8.81
N SER A 70 -4.87 11.79 9.72
CA SER A 70 -4.13 10.54 9.48
C SER A 70 -5.02 9.33 9.74
N VAL A 71 -5.10 8.42 8.78
CA VAL A 71 -5.98 7.24 8.85
C VAL A 71 -5.20 5.96 8.57
N ASN A 72 -5.51 4.90 9.31
CA ASN A 72 -4.96 3.57 9.07
C ASN A 72 -5.83 2.84 8.07
N CYS A 73 -5.18 2.18 7.12
CA CYS A 73 -5.80 1.48 6.01
C CYS A 73 -5.22 0.06 5.90
N CYS A 74 -5.99 -0.81 5.27
CA CYS A 74 -5.56 -2.16 4.94
C CYS A 74 -5.89 -2.46 3.48
N ALA A 75 -4.89 -2.96 2.73
CA ALA A 75 -5.04 -3.46 1.37
C ALA A 75 -4.78 -4.97 1.36
N LEU A 76 -5.55 -5.70 0.56
CA LEU A 76 -5.46 -7.16 0.51
C LEU A 76 -4.85 -7.61 -0.81
N PHE A 77 -3.80 -8.42 -0.72
CA PHE A 77 -3.22 -9.14 -1.84
C PHE A 77 -3.63 -10.61 -1.76
N PRO A 78 -4.27 -11.17 -2.80
CA PRO A 78 -4.60 -12.59 -2.82
C PRO A 78 -3.33 -13.41 -2.90
N GLY A 79 -3.32 -14.63 -2.35
CA GLY A 79 -2.11 -15.48 -2.34
C GLY A 79 -1.56 -15.82 -3.72
N THR A 80 -2.42 -15.83 -4.75
CA THR A 80 -2.04 -16.02 -6.16
C THR A 80 -1.34 -14.82 -6.76
N ALA A 81 -1.41 -13.64 -6.14
CA ALA A 81 -0.75 -12.44 -6.64
C ALA A 81 0.75 -12.38 -6.32
N LEU A 82 1.26 -13.31 -5.51
CA LEU A 82 2.64 -13.36 -5.03
C LEU A 82 3.39 -14.61 -5.51
N THR A 83 2.81 -15.36 -6.45
CA THR A 83 3.45 -16.53 -7.07
C THR A 83 4.24 -16.10 -8.30
N HIS A 84 5.50 -16.55 -8.38
CA HIS A 84 6.35 -16.45 -9.56
C HIS A 84 5.91 -17.41 -10.68
#